data_AF-A0A225DFF8-F1
#
_entry.id   AF-A0A225DFF8-F1
#
_cell.length_a   1.000
_cell.length_b   1.000
_cell.length_c   1.000
_cell.angle_alpha   90.00
_cell.angle_beta   90.00
_cell.angle_gamma   90.00
#
_symmetry.space_group_name_H-M   'P 1'
#
loop_
_entity.id
_entity.type
_entity.pdbx_description
1 polymer ?
#
loop_
_entity_poly.entity_id
_entity_poly.type
_entity_poly.pdbx_seq_one_letter_code
_entity_poly.pdbx_strand_id
1 'polypeptide(L)'
;MAFSVVWVRPGEVLFVSQFGERPRPRSGGGAFLRNDYGGLLFGNLTPFGYTAVGAPWPVAVSPVGIVAGSSATEPPFDGLDDVGGCMSFGDIKSATHDGRTLLVNGRPFVSCKSPALAARWTGWLTELKALPPEDREQRIVQALTRSYDPVEAGRVFASCREQTTNLRRASQVLFGYCYLAFAGLLLGYLTISLSPIFIGYGMLILLTFYEYRRATRAVGRPDAEKAGWMLLVSPADAFRAADKLVRSIVDEFHPAAIGVGVAGMTANDSFVRRAKLDLLYPRPRPRPRQAVDRRAAEVVDWFTTVTQTAIADKLGGVELNAPEREVEAIMYCPRCEMQYIRAGTCPACAIPLKPFAAPVTVPPPKSAQPGSARPAAKVRVRPRHRKRRK
;
A
#
# COMPACT_ATOMS: atom_id res chain seq x y z
N MET A 1 -19.34 18.92 -0.16
CA MET A 1 -18.95 17.65 0.49
C MET A 1 -17.45 17.43 0.29
N ALA A 2 -16.67 17.35 1.36
CA ALA A 2 -15.21 17.18 1.28
C ALA A 2 -14.82 15.69 1.19
N PHE A 3 -15.11 15.05 0.05
CA PHE A 3 -14.70 13.65 -0.14
C PHE A 3 -13.19 13.54 -0.24
N SER A 4 -12.61 12.58 0.49
CA SER A 4 -11.28 12.11 0.15
C SER A 4 -11.34 11.30 -1.12
N VAL A 5 -11.02 11.92 -2.23
CA VAL A 5 -10.72 11.19 -3.45
C VAL A 5 -9.21 11.00 -3.55
N VAL A 6 -8.77 9.77 -3.78
CA VAL A 6 -7.36 9.44 -3.96
C VAL A 6 -7.19 8.66 -5.25
N TRP A 7 -6.35 9.17 -6.13
CA TRP A 7 -5.87 8.40 -7.27
C TRP A 7 -4.83 7.38 -6.79
N VAL A 8 -5.08 6.10 -7.02
CA VAL A 8 -4.24 4.98 -6.60
C VAL A 8 -3.75 4.26 -7.85
N ARG A 9 -2.43 4.18 -8.02
CA ARG A 9 -1.79 3.53 -9.17
C ARG A 9 -1.83 2.00 -9.07
N PRO A 10 -1.56 1.26 -10.16
CA PRO A 10 -1.34 -0.19 -10.08
C PRO A 10 -0.27 -0.53 -9.03
N GLY A 11 -0.55 -1.51 -8.18
CA GLY A 11 0.31 -1.91 -7.06
C GLY A 11 0.18 -1.07 -5.79
N GLU A 12 -0.39 0.14 -5.86
CA GLU A 12 -0.69 0.94 -4.68
C GLU A 12 -1.95 0.44 -3.96
N VAL A 13 -2.01 0.67 -2.65
CA VAL A 13 -3.12 0.22 -1.81
C VAL A 13 -3.53 1.33 -0.86
N LEU A 14 -4.82 1.66 -0.85
CA LEU A 14 -5.41 2.65 0.04
C LEU A 14 -5.90 1.97 1.32
N PHE A 15 -5.38 2.37 2.47
CA PHE A 15 -5.85 1.94 3.78
C PHE A 15 -6.75 3.01 4.38
N VAL A 16 -8.01 2.66 4.63
CA VAL A 16 -9.05 3.59 5.09
C VAL A 16 -9.58 3.14 6.44
N SER A 17 -9.52 4.01 7.44
CA SER A 17 -10.14 3.83 8.76
C SER A 17 -11.12 4.97 9.01
N GLN A 18 -12.35 4.66 9.43
CA GLN A 18 -13.33 5.64 9.91
C GLN A 18 -13.56 5.45 11.41
N PHE A 19 -13.80 6.55 12.12
CA PHE A 19 -14.17 6.54 13.55
C PHE A 19 -13.24 5.72 14.46
N GLY A 20 -11.95 5.65 14.11
CA GLY A 20 -10.97 4.89 14.88
C GLY A 20 -11.01 3.37 14.68
N GLU A 21 -11.81 2.85 13.75
CA GLU A 21 -11.78 1.43 13.37
C GLU A 21 -10.41 1.02 12.83
N ARG A 22 -10.16 -0.29 12.76
CA ARG A 22 -8.98 -0.81 12.06
C ARG A 22 -9.02 -0.42 10.58
N PRO A 23 -7.93 0.13 10.01
CA PRO A 23 -7.86 0.44 8.59
C PRO A 23 -8.18 -0.77 7.72
N ARG A 24 -8.99 -0.58 6.68
CA ARG A 24 -9.31 -1.62 5.69
C ARG A 24 -8.59 -1.31 4.38
N PRO A 25 -8.02 -2.32 3.70
CA PRO A 25 -7.33 -2.12 2.44
C PRO A 25 -8.38 -1.95 1.34
N ARG A 26 -8.10 -1.07 0.39
CA ARG A 26 -8.86 -0.86 -0.84
C ARG A 26 -7.86 -0.86 -1.98
N SER A 27 -8.08 -1.74 -2.95
CA SER A 27 -7.32 -1.84 -4.18
C SER A 27 -8.19 -1.46 -5.38
N GLY A 28 -7.59 -1.41 -6.57
CA GLY A 28 -8.25 -0.94 -7.81
C GLY A 28 -9.55 -1.65 -8.21
N GLY A 29 -9.87 -2.82 -7.63
CA GLY A 29 -11.15 -3.50 -7.85
C GLY A 29 -12.38 -2.73 -7.34
N GLY A 30 -12.19 -1.81 -6.39
CA GLY A 30 -13.27 -0.94 -5.88
C GLY A 30 -13.21 0.50 -6.40
N ALA A 31 -12.43 0.78 -7.45
CA ALA A 31 -12.27 2.14 -7.98
C ALA A 31 -13.56 2.61 -8.68
N PHE A 32 -13.95 3.85 -8.43
CA PHE A 32 -15.12 4.48 -9.06
C PHE A 32 -14.86 4.84 -10.52
N LEU A 33 -13.65 5.34 -10.80
CA LEU A 33 -13.13 5.57 -12.14
C LEU A 33 -11.80 4.84 -12.25
N ARG A 34 -11.58 4.12 -13.35
CA ARG A 34 -10.38 3.31 -13.57
C ARG A 34 -9.89 3.44 -15.00
N ASN A 35 -8.58 3.51 -15.15
CA ASN A 35 -7.87 3.33 -16.41
C ASN A 35 -6.62 2.46 -16.16
N ASP A 36 -5.75 2.33 -17.16
CA ASP A 36 -4.52 1.53 -17.05
C ASP A 36 -3.50 2.13 -16.08
N TYR A 37 -3.62 3.43 -15.78
CA TYR A 37 -2.73 4.19 -14.89
C TYR A 37 -3.19 4.21 -13.43
N GLY A 38 -4.33 3.58 -13.13
CA GLY A 38 -4.84 3.48 -11.77
C GLY A 38 -6.34 3.69 -11.67
N GLY A 39 -6.77 4.00 -10.46
CA GLY A 39 -8.17 4.25 -10.19
C GLY A 39 -8.41 5.22 -9.05
N LEU A 40 -9.57 5.83 -9.11
CA LEU A 40 -10.06 6.80 -8.16
C LEU A 40 -10.80 6.06 -7.04
N LEU A 41 -10.21 6.07 -5.85
CA LEU A 41 -10.74 5.43 -4.66
C LEU A 41 -11.22 6.47 -3.64
N PHE A 42 -12.35 6.17 -3.00
CA PHE A 42 -12.82 6.95 -1.86
C PHE A 42 -12.05 6.56 -0.60
N GLY A 43 -11.39 7.54 0.00
CA GLY A 43 -10.87 7.47 1.36
C GLY A 43 -11.95 7.80 2.39
N ASN A 44 -11.59 8.52 3.44
CA ASN A 44 -12.56 8.97 4.43
C ASN A 44 -13.45 10.11 3.92
N LEU A 45 -14.73 10.03 4.29
CA LEU A 45 -15.71 11.08 4.02
C LEU A 45 -15.58 12.26 4.98
N THR A 46 -14.99 12.01 6.15
CA THR A 46 -14.95 12.92 7.29
C THR A 46 -13.55 12.92 7.92
N PRO A 47 -13.18 13.98 8.67
CA PRO A 47 -11.91 14.04 9.40
C PRO A 47 -11.86 13.13 10.65
N PHE A 48 -12.83 12.22 10.81
CA PHE A 48 -12.87 11.27 11.93
C PHE A 48 -11.98 10.04 11.71
N GLY A 49 -11.40 9.91 10.52
CA GLY A 49 -10.62 8.75 10.12
C GLY A 49 -9.14 9.01 9.84
N TYR A 50 -8.48 8.00 9.28
CA TYR A 50 -7.17 8.12 8.63
C TYR A 50 -7.16 7.48 7.25
N THR A 51 -6.46 8.11 6.31
CA THR A 51 -6.22 7.58 4.97
C THR A 51 -4.73 7.43 4.72
N ALA A 52 -4.23 6.21 4.75
CA ALA A 52 -2.86 5.85 4.37
C ALA A 52 -2.86 5.27 2.94
N VAL A 53 -1.76 5.46 2.21
CA VAL A 53 -1.58 4.81 0.91
C VAL A 53 -0.21 4.16 0.92
N GLY A 54 -0.16 2.84 0.82
CA GLY A 54 1.09 2.12 0.60
C GLY A 54 1.41 2.06 -0.89
N ALA A 55 2.69 2.14 -1.22
CA ALA A 55 3.19 1.93 -2.58
C ALA A 55 4.40 0.99 -2.53
N PRO A 56 4.58 0.09 -3.50
CA PRO A 56 5.85 -0.63 -3.65
C PRO A 56 6.97 0.35 -4.03
N TRP A 57 8.20 -0.13 -4.00
CA TRP A 57 9.35 0.66 -4.41
C TRP A 57 9.24 1.06 -5.89
N PRO A 58 9.44 2.35 -6.23
CA PRO A 58 9.36 2.83 -7.60
C PRO A 58 10.57 2.42 -8.46
N VAL A 59 11.68 2.00 -7.84
CA VAL A 59 12.94 1.64 -8.52
C VAL A 59 13.41 0.30 -7.99
N ALA A 60 13.78 -0.61 -8.89
CA ALA A 60 14.55 -1.80 -8.53
C ALA A 60 16.03 -1.40 -8.43
N VAL A 61 16.67 -1.77 -7.32
CA VAL A 61 18.06 -1.41 -7.01
C VAL A 61 18.85 -2.67 -6.71
N SER A 62 20.08 -2.72 -7.17
CA SER A 62 21.05 -3.78 -6.86
C SER A 62 22.42 -3.14 -6.58
N PRO A 63 23.44 -3.87 -6.10
CA PRO A 63 24.76 -3.31 -5.87
C PRO A 63 25.42 -2.72 -7.15
N VAL A 64 25.02 -3.23 -8.33
CA VAL A 64 25.61 -2.85 -9.62
C VAL A 64 24.88 -1.73 -10.35
N GLY A 65 23.67 -1.34 -9.92
CA GLY A 65 22.88 -0.31 -10.59
C GLY A 65 21.39 -0.28 -10.23
N ILE A 66 20.65 0.56 -10.97
CA ILE A 66 19.22 0.85 -10.78
C ILE A 66 18.44 0.66 -12.09
N VAL A 67 17.17 0.26 -11.95
CA VAL A 67 16.20 0.11 -13.05
C VAL A 67 14.89 0.79 -12.66
N ALA A 68 14.33 1.60 -13.56
CA ALA A 68 13.04 2.23 -13.34
C ALA A 68 11.92 1.17 -13.26
N GLY A 69 11.07 1.26 -12.24
CA GLY A 69 10.03 0.27 -11.96
C GLY A 69 10.53 -0.93 -11.14
N SER A 70 9.60 -1.53 -10.38
CA SER A 70 9.83 -2.82 -9.71
C SER A 70 8.97 -3.91 -10.35
N SER A 71 9.29 -5.18 -10.09
CA SER A 71 8.49 -6.33 -10.55
C SER A 71 7.03 -6.31 -10.06
N ALA A 72 6.74 -5.51 -9.02
CA ALA A 72 5.40 -5.32 -8.47
C ALA A 72 4.56 -4.25 -9.20
N THR A 73 5.19 -3.32 -9.91
CA THR A 73 4.48 -2.34 -10.74
C THR A 73 4.59 -2.76 -12.19
N GLU A 74 3.50 -3.28 -12.75
CA GLU A 74 3.39 -3.32 -14.21
C GLU A 74 3.56 -1.88 -14.72
N PRO A 75 4.44 -1.63 -15.70
CA PRO A 75 4.55 -0.29 -16.25
C PRO A 75 3.29 -0.02 -17.06
N PRO A 76 2.47 1.01 -16.73
CA PRO A 76 1.53 1.56 -17.69
C PRO A 76 2.21 2.64 -18.55
N PHE A 77 3.55 2.66 -18.66
CA PHE A 77 4.24 3.74 -19.36
C PHE A 77 4.35 3.44 -20.86
N ASP A 78 3.22 3.58 -21.55
CA ASP A 78 3.21 3.81 -22.99
C ASP A 78 3.87 5.18 -23.24
N GLY A 79 5.06 5.18 -23.85
CA GLY A 79 5.77 6.41 -24.26
C GLY A 79 7.09 6.69 -23.55
N LEU A 80 7.60 5.77 -22.72
CA LEU A 80 8.94 5.84 -22.16
C LEU A 80 9.86 4.75 -22.75
N ASP A 81 9.77 4.52 -24.07
CA ASP A 81 10.77 3.70 -24.78
C ASP A 81 12.21 4.26 -24.61
N ASP A 82 12.35 5.49 -24.11
CA ASP A 82 13.61 6.21 -23.90
C ASP A 82 13.94 6.55 -22.42
N VAL A 83 13.05 6.28 -21.45
CA VAL A 83 13.27 6.69 -20.05
C VAL A 83 13.74 5.55 -19.17
N GLY A 84 15.02 5.67 -18.79
CA GLY A 84 15.60 5.03 -17.63
C GLY A 84 15.90 3.54 -17.82
N GLY A 85 16.51 3.17 -18.95
CA GLY A 85 17.23 1.90 -19.04
C GLY A 85 18.14 1.66 -17.84
N CYS A 86 18.52 0.41 -17.60
CA CYS A 86 19.37 0.06 -16.46
C CYS A 86 20.62 0.96 -16.40
N MET A 87 20.82 1.63 -15.26
CA MET A 87 21.93 2.55 -15.07
C MET A 87 22.86 2.03 -13.97
N SER A 88 24.16 1.98 -14.25
CA SER A 88 25.13 1.66 -13.22
C SER A 88 25.34 2.83 -12.27
N PHE A 89 25.79 2.57 -11.04
CA PHE A 89 26.18 3.67 -10.15
C PHE A 89 27.34 4.51 -10.69
N GLY A 90 28.20 3.96 -11.54
CA GLY A 90 29.28 4.70 -12.20
C GLY A 90 28.74 5.69 -13.25
N ASP A 91 27.60 5.38 -13.87
CA ASP A 91 26.97 6.23 -14.89
C ASP A 91 26.09 7.34 -14.28
N ILE A 92 25.73 7.22 -12.99
CA ILE A 92 24.96 8.24 -12.27
C ILE A 92 25.88 9.42 -11.95
N LYS A 93 25.83 10.48 -12.74
CA LYS A 93 26.52 11.76 -12.49
C LYS A 93 25.77 12.59 -11.46
N SER A 94 24.45 12.68 -11.57
CA SER A 94 23.59 13.40 -10.63
C SER A 94 22.26 12.68 -10.39
N ALA A 95 21.72 12.82 -9.19
CA ALA A 95 20.35 12.46 -8.85
C ALA A 95 19.69 13.72 -8.28
N THR A 96 18.56 14.12 -8.85
CA THR A 96 17.74 15.26 -8.40
C THR A 96 16.26 14.90 -8.50
N HIS A 97 15.36 15.78 -8.10
CA HIS A 97 13.93 15.59 -8.33
C HIS A 97 13.26 16.89 -8.78
N ASP A 98 12.22 16.76 -9.59
CA ASP A 98 11.30 17.83 -9.94
C ASP A 98 9.87 17.41 -9.60
N GLY A 99 9.29 18.07 -8.58
CA GLY A 99 8.01 17.67 -8.02
C GLY A 99 8.01 16.19 -7.61
N ARG A 100 7.22 15.38 -8.31
CA ARG A 100 7.08 13.92 -8.08
C ARG A 100 8.05 13.09 -8.91
N THR A 101 8.82 13.67 -9.81
CA THR A 101 9.66 12.95 -10.75
C THR A 101 11.09 12.90 -10.24
N LEU A 102 11.63 11.69 -10.07
CA LEU A 102 13.04 11.48 -9.84
C LEU A 102 13.79 11.66 -11.17
N LEU A 103 14.80 12.52 -11.16
CA LEU A 103 15.67 12.80 -12.30
C LEU A 103 17.04 12.17 -12.06
N VAL A 104 17.56 11.43 -13.05
CA VAL A 104 18.92 10.89 -13.03
C VAL A 104 19.66 11.45 -14.24
N ASN A 105 20.82 12.07 -14.01
CA ASN A 105 21.57 12.80 -15.03
C ASN A 105 20.73 13.89 -15.73
N GLY A 106 19.83 14.54 -14.98
CA GLY A 106 18.91 15.56 -15.51
C GLY A 106 17.77 15.03 -16.37
N ARG A 107 17.66 13.71 -16.57
CA ARG A 107 16.58 13.07 -17.32
C ARG A 107 15.54 12.48 -16.38
N PRO A 108 14.24 12.56 -16.70
CA PRO A 108 13.21 11.80 -15.98
C PRO A 108 13.60 10.33 -15.89
N PHE A 109 13.54 9.75 -14.70
CA PHE A 109 13.85 8.34 -14.45
C PHE A 109 12.63 7.58 -13.95
N VAL A 110 11.96 8.08 -12.89
CA VAL A 110 10.69 7.51 -12.43
C VAL A 110 9.79 8.56 -11.81
N SER A 111 8.47 8.41 -11.97
CA SER A 111 7.48 9.22 -11.26
C SER A 111 7.11 8.57 -9.92
N CYS A 112 7.51 9.19 -8.81
CA CYS A 112 7.11 8.79 -7.47
C CYS A 112 5.66 9.19 -7.14
N LYS A 113 5.14 8.60 -6.06
CA LYS A 113 3.80 8.90 -5.56
C LYS A 113 3.67 10.31 -4.96
N SER A 114 4.72 10.82 -4.33
CA SER A 114 4.73 12.13 -3.67
C SER A 114 6.07 12.83 -3.91
N PRO A 115 6.10 14.18 -3.84
CA PRO A 115 7.37 14.91 -3.91
C PRO A 115 8.33 14.55 -2.78
N ALA A 116 7.80 14.32 -1.57
CA ALA A 116 8.60 13.89 -0.42
C ALA A 116 9.23 12.50 -0.62
N LEU A 117 8.56 11.61 -1.37
CA LEU A 117 9.15 10.32 -1.74
C LEU A 117 10.26 10.52 -2.79
N ALA A 118 10.06 11.37 -3.81
CA ALA A 118 11.09 11.67 -4.80
C ALA A 118 12.36 12.30 -4.19
N ALA A 119 12.19 13.26 -3.27
CA ALA A 119 13.29 13.88 -2.53
C ALA A 119 14.08 12.85 -1.71
N ARG A 120 13.40 11.93 -1.04
CA ARG A 120 14.03 10.86 -0.24
C ARG A 120 14.78 9.87 -1.11
N TRP A 121 14.21 9.49 -2.24
CA TRP A 121 14.89 8.65 -3.23
C TRP A 121 16.13 9.35 -3.79
N THR A 122 16.06 10.66 -4.02
CA THR A 122 17.23 11.47 -4.43
C THR A 122 18.35 11.40 -3.39
N GLY A 123 18.02 11.66 -2.12
CA GLY A 123 18.98 11.57 -1.02
C GLY A 123 19.58 10.17 -0.88
N TRP A 124 18.74 9.13 -0.93
CA TRP A 124 19.18 7.74 -0.79
C TRP A 124 20.04 7.27 -1.97
N LEU A 125 19.72 7.65 -3.21
CA LEU A 125 20.57 7.33 -4.36
C LEU A 125 21.91 8.05 -4.32
N THR A 126 21.92 9.28 -3.82
CA THR A 126 23.17 10.04 -3.59
C THR A 126 24.04 9.35 -2.54
N GLU A 127 23.42 8.88 -1.45
CA GLU A 127 24.08 8.08 -0.40
C GLU A 127 24.66 6.78 -0.98
N LEU A 128 23.85 5.98 -1.70
CA LEU A 128 24.29 4.72 -2.30
C LEU A 128 25.44 4.91 -3.30
N LYS A 129 25.40 5.99 -4.09
CA LYS A 129 26.47 6.31 -5.04
C LYS A 129 27.79 6.58 -4.32
N ALA A 130 27.75 7.26 -3.17
CA ALA A 130 28.94 7.59 -2.38
C ALA A 130 29.54 6.36 -1.66
N LEU A 131 28.76 5.31 -1.42
CA LEU A 131 29.24 4.08 -0.78
C LEU A 131 30.13 3.25 -1.73
N PRO A 132 31.15 2.56 -1.19
CA PRO A 132 31.88 1.51 -1.91
C PRO A 132 30.94 0.39 -2.39
N PRO A 133 31.24 -0.27 -3.52
CA PRO A 133 30.40 -1.35 -4.06
C PRO A 133 30.01 -2.44 -3.06
N GLU A 134 30.94 -2.81 -2.17
CA GLU A 134 30.79 -3.83 -1.13
C GLU A 134 29.75 -3.45 -0.05
N ASP A 135 29.63 -2.17 0.30
CA ASP A 135 28.71 -1.70 1.34
C ASP A 135 27.30 -1.44 0.82
N ARG A 136 27.15 -1.25 -0.51
CA ARG A 136 25.85 -0.97 -1.14
C ARG A 136 24.87 -2.09 -0.92
N GLU A 137 25.31 -3.34 -1.07
CA GLU A 137 24.47 -4.51 -0.86
C GLU A 137 23.83 -4.49 0.53
N GLN A 138 24.65 -4.38 1.57
CA GLN A 138 24.18 -4.35 2.94
C GLN A 138 23.21 -3.19 3.17
N ARG A 139 23.52 -2.00 2.64
CA ARG A 139 22.67 -0.82 2.77
C ARG A 139 21.31 -0.98 2.08
N ILE A 140 21.29 -1.61 0.89
CA ILE A 140 20.06 -1.91 0.14
C ILE A 140 19.22 -2.95 0.87
N VAL A 141 19.83 -4.04 1.33
CA VAL A 141 19.15 -5.10 2.09
C VAL A 141 18.54 -4.52 3.36
N GLN A 142 19.27 -3.71 4.12
CA GLN A 142 18.73 -3.03 5.32
C GLN A 142 17.52 -2.15 5.00
N ALA A 143 17.59 -1.35 3.93
CA ALA A 143 16.49 -0.49 3.52
C ALA A 143 15.26 -1.30 3.10
N LEU A 144 15.46 -2.39 2.36
CA LEU A 144 14.39 -3.30 1.95
C LEU A 144 13.76 -3.99 3.16
N THR A 145 14.55 -4.64 3.99
CA THR A 145 14.08 -5.32 5.20
C THR A 145 13.29 -4.38 6.10
N ARG A 146 13.74 -3.13 6.27
CA ARG A 146 13.00 -2.08 6.99
C ARG A 146 11.65 -1.75 6.34
N SER A 147 11.60 -1.61 5.01
CA SER A 147 10.36 -1.30 4.30
C SER A 147 9.31 -2.43 4.37
N TYR A 148 9.75 -3.67 4.61
CA TYR A 148 8.88 -4.84 4.80
C TYR A 148 8.61 -5.18 6.27
N ASP A 149 9.14 -4.41 7.24
CA ASP A 149 8.96 -4.68 8.67
C ASP A 149 7.59 -4.20 9.18
N PRO A 150 6.65 -5.12 9.51
CA PRO A 150 5.33 -4.73 9.97
C PRO A 150 5.37 -4.14 11.40
N VAL A 151 6.32 -4.54 12.23
CA VAL A 151 6.44 -4.03 13.61
C VAL A 151 6.88 -2.57 13.56
N GLU A 152 7.87 -2.25 12.73
CA GLU A 152 8.30 -0.88 12.55
C GLU A 152 7.20 -0.01 11.93
N ALA A 153 6.52 -0.51 10.88
CA ALA A 153 5.41 0.20 10.25
C ALA A 153 4.30 0.53 11.27
N GLY A 154 3.93 -0.43 12.11
CA GLY A 154 2.95 -0.26 13.18
C GLY A 154 3.39 0.76 14.24
N ARG A 155 4.64 0.67 14.70
CA ARG A 155 5.23 1.61 15.69
C ARG A 155 5.26 3.04 15.16
N VAL A 156 5.77 3.23 13.95
CA VAL A 156 5.89 4.54 13.31
C VAL A 156 4.50 5.15 13.08
N PHE A 157 3.53 4.34 12.64
CA PHE A 157 2.15 4.80 12.48
C PHE A 157 1.48 5.15 13.82
N ALA A 158 1.65 4.33 14.86
CA ALA A 158 1.13 4.61 16.20
C ALA A 158 1.69 5.92 16.78
N SER A 159 3.01 6.12 16.65
CA SER A 159 3.67 7.37 17.04
C SER A 159 3.09 8.57 16.27
N CYS A 160 2.90 8.46 14.96
CA CYS A 160 2.24 9.51 14.19
C CYS A 160 0.81 9.80 14.69
N ARG A 161 0.03 8.76 15.01
CA ARG A 161 -1.35 8.93 15.49
C ARG A 161 -1.38 9.70 16.80
N GLU A 162 -0.49 9.37 17.72
CA GLU A 162 -0.34 10.08 18.99
C GLU A 162 -0.04 11.56 18.75
N GLN A 163 0.99 11.85 17.95
CA GLN A 163 1.43 13.22 17.63
C GLN A 163 0.39 14.04 16.85
N THR A 164 -0.55 13.38 16.16
CA THR A 164 -1.62 14.04 15.38
C THR A 164 -2.96 14.12 16.10
N THR A 165 -3.05 13.73 17.38
CA THR A 165 -4.32 13.73 18.12
C THR A 165 -4.96 15.13 18.20
N ASN A 166 -4.17 16.14 18.59
CA ASN A 166 -4.66 17.52 18.68
C ASN A 166 -4.98 18.10 17.31
N LEU A 167 -4.13 17.85 16.32
CA LEU A 167 -4.39 18.23 14.93
C LEU A 167 -5.73 17.69 14.44
N ARG A 168 -6.05 16.42 14.73
CA ARG A 168 -7.35 15.83 14.36
C ARG A 168 -8.52 16.52 15.04
N ARG A 169 -8.40 16.81 16.34
CA ARG A 169 -9.43 17.56 17.08
C ARG A 169 -9.64 18.93 16.44
N ALA A 170 -8.58 19.67 16.15
CA ALA A 170 -8.65 20.97 15.47
C ALA A 170 -9.31 20.85 14.09
N SER A 171 -8.89 19.91 13.26
CA SER A 171 -9.51 19.63 11.94
C SER A 171 -10.99 19.25 12.05
N GLN A 172 -11.39 18.49 13.06
CA GLN A 172 -12.78 18.08 13.30
C GLN A 172 -13.64 19.25 13.77
N VAL A 173 -13.14 20.08 14.69
CA VAL A 173 -13.82 21.31 15.14
C VAL A 173 -13.98 22.28 13.97
N LEU A 174 -12.91 22.49 13.19
CA LEU A 174 -12.94 23.33 11.99
C LEU A 174 -13.94 22.80 10.94
N PHE A 175 -13.97 21.49 10.71
CA PHE A 175 -14.97 20.87 9.82
C PHE A 175 -16.40 21.09 10.34
N GLY A 176 -16.65 20.81 11.63
CA GLY A 176 -17.95 21.04 12.25
C GLY A 176 -18.37 22.50 12.17
N TYR A 177 -17.44 23.43 12.44
CA TYR A 177 -17.64 24.87 12.35
C TYR A 177 -18.09 25.29 10.95
N CYS A 178 -17.36 24.88 9.90
CA CYS A 178 -17.72 25.23 8.53
C CYS A 178 -19.11 24.70 8.14
N TYR A 179 -19.45 23.47 8.52
CA TYR A 179 -20.74 22.88 8.17
C TYR A 179 -21.92 23.48 8.98
N LEU A 180 -21.75 23.66 10.29
CA LEU A 180 -22.80 24.22 11.15
C LEU A 180 -23.02 25.71 10.86
N ALA A 181 -21.95 26.49 10.70
CA ALA A 181 -22.06 27.91 10.35
C ALA A 181 -22.73 28.08 8.98
N PHE A 182 -22.31 27.29 7.98
CA PHE A 182 -22.91 27.34 6.65
C PHE A 182 -24.38 26.92 6.66
N ALA A 183 -24.74 25.84 7.37
CA ALA A 183 -26.14 25.42 7.50
C ALA A 183 -26.99 26.47 8.21
N GLY A 184 -26.48 27.07 9.30
CA GLY A 184 -27.19 28.13 10.03
C GLY A 184 -27.41 29.39 9.19
N LEU A 185 -26.46 29.74 8.33
CA LEU A 185 -26.58 30.86 7.39
C LEU A 185 -27.63 30.56 6.31
N LEU A 186 -27.58 29.37 5.70
CA LEU A 186 -28.54 28.96 4.66
C LEU A 186 -29.98 28.88 5.17
N LEU A 187 -30.17 28.43 6.41
CA LEU A 187 -31.49 28.30 7.02
C LEU A 187 -32.00 29.62 7.63
N GLY A 188 -31.23 30.71 7.55
CA GLY A 188 -31.61 32.03 8.08
C GLY A 188 -31.63 32.11 9.61
N TYR A 189 -31.11 31.08 10.32
CA TYR A 189 -31.08 31.07 11.79
C TYR A 189 -30.02 31.99 12.38
N LEU A 190 -29.01 32.36 11.61
CA LEU A 190 -27.94 33.26 12.05
C LEU A 190 -28.28 34.71 11.69
N THR A 191 -28.84 35.44 12.65
CA THR A 191 -29.02 36.91 12.58
C THR A 191 -27.77 37.68 13.02
N ILE A 192 -26.69 36.96 13.36
CA ILE A 192 -25.42 37.50 13.80
C ILE A 192 -24.67 38.08 12.59
N SER A 193 -23.93 39.17 12.79
CA SER A 193 -22.98 39.68 11.79
C SER A 193 -22.02 38.58 11.32
N LEU A 194 -21.60 38.62 10.04
CA LEU A 194 -20.66 37.64 9.48
C LEU A 194 -19.25 37.76 10.09
N SER A 195 -18.90 38.91 10.69
CA SER A 195 -17.58 39.17 11.26
C SER A 195 -17.12 38.10 12.28
N PRO A 196 -17.88 37.76 13.33
CA PRO A 196 -17.50 36.68 14.26
C PRO A 196 -17.36 35.32 13.58
N ILE A 197 -18.09 35.06 12.48
CA ILE A 197 -17.96 33.80 11.73
C ILE A 197 -16.60 33.72 11.03
N PHE A 198 -16.18 34.80 10.38
CA PHE A 198 -14.87 34.86 9.73
C PHE A 198 -13.71 34.87 10.73
N ILE A 199 -13.87 35.55 11.87
CA ILE A 199 -12.85 35.54 12.94
C ILE A 199 -12.68 34.13 13.51
N GLY A 200 -13.78 33.44 13.85
CA GLY A 200 -13.72 32.08 14.37
C GLY A 200 -13.12 31.10 13.36
N TYR A 201 -13.50 31.22 12.08
CA TYR A 201 -12.90 30.43 10.99
C TYR A 201 -11.38 30.66 10.88
N GLY A 202 -10.94 31.92 10.87
CA GLY A 202 -9.52 32.28 10.80
C GLY A 202 -8.72 31.73 11.98
N MET A 203 -9.24 31.85 13.20
CA MET A 203 -8.63 31.29 14.41
C MET A 203 -8.49 29.76 14.33
N LEU A 204 -9.52 29.04 13.86
CA LEU A 204 -9.47 27.58 13.73
C LEU A 204 -8.51 27.11 12.63
N ILE A 205 -8.38 27.86 11.53
CA ILE A 205 -7.37 27.61 10.48
C ILE A 205 -5.96 27.79 11.05
N LEU A 206 -5.71 28.88 11.77
CA LEU A 206 -4.41 29.15 12.41
C LEU A 206 -4.05 28.09 13.45
N LEU A 207 -5.02 27.66 14.27
CA LEU A 207 -4.83 26.58 15.24
C LEU A 207 -4.49 25.26 14.53
N THR A 208 -5.22 24.92 13.46
CA THR A 208 -4.96 23.70 12.67
C THR A 208 -3.57 23.74 12.04
N PHE A 209 -3.16 24.88 11.49
CA PHE A 209 -1.82 25.09 10.94
C PHE A 209 -0.73 24.97 12.00
N TYR A 210 -0.92 25.58 13.18
CA TYR A 210 0.00 25.47 14.31
C TYR A 210 0.20 24.02 14.74
N GLU A 211 -0.90 23.29 14.96
CA GLU A 211 -0.86 21.87 15.32
C GLU A 211 -0.24 21.01 14.21
N TYR A 212 -0.45 21.36 12.94
CA TYR A 212 0.19 20.68 11.82
C TYR A 212 1.71 20.86 11.82
N ARG A 213 2.20 22.09 12.05
CA ARG A 213 3.65 22.35 12.16
C ARG A 213 4.25 21.62 13.36
N ARG A 214 3.56 21.65 14.51
CA ARG A 214 3.99 20.93 15.71
C ARG A 214 4.13 19.44 15.45
N ALA A 215 3.09 18.80 14.89
CA ALA A 215 3.10 17.39 14.56
C ALA A 215 4.17 17.05 13.50
N THR A 216 4.34 17.90 12.49
CA THR A 216 5.33 17.72 11.42
C THR A 216 6.76 17.71 11.96
N ARG A 217 7.08 18.64 12.88
CA ARG A 217 8.38 18.69 13.57
C ARG A 217 8.57 17.49 14.48
N ALA A 218 7.55 17.11 15.25
CA ALA A 218 7.61 15.97 16.16
C ALA A 218 7.87 14.63 15.43
N VAL A 219 7.35 14.49 14.21
CA VAL A 219 7.57 13.31 13.36
C VAL A 219 8.89 13.38 12.57
N GLY A 220 9.54 14.55 12.50
CA GLY A 220 10.80 14.73 11.78
C GLY A 220 10.64 14.77 10.25
N ARG A 221 9.58 15.43 9.74
CA ARG A 221 9.31 15.54 8.29
C ARG A 221 9.33 17.00 7.81
N PRO A 222 10.49 17.66 7.72
CA PRO A 222 10.57 19.09 7.37
C PRO A 222 9.94 19.41 6.00
N ASP A 223 9.99 18.49 5.03
CA ASP A 223 9.39 18.69 3.70
C ASP A 223 7.87 18.92 3.73
N ALA A 224 7.20 18.48 4.79
CA ALA A 224 5.77 18.73 4.98
C ALA A 224 5.47 20.19 5.35
N GLU A 225 6.46 21.03 5.69
CA GLU A 225 6.21 22.45 5.98
C GLU A 225 5.64 23.21 4.77
N LYS A 226 6.05 22.86 3.54
CA LYS A 226 5.48 23.43 2.30
C LYS A 226 4.00 23.09 2.16
N ALA A 227 3.61 21.86 2.52
CA ALA A 227 2.20 21.47 2.54
C ALA A 227 1.42 22.27 3.59
N GLY A 228 2.07 22.66 4.70
CA GLY A 228 1.55 23.56 5.72
C GLY A 228 0.91 24.84 5.16
N TRP A 229 1.59 25.51 4.24
CA TRP A 229 1.08 26.76 3.65
C TRP A 229 -0.22 26.56 2.86
N MET A 230 -0.38 25.41 2.20
CA MET A 230 -1.63 25.08 1.50
C MET A 230 -2.82 24.92 2.46
N LEU A 231 -2.60 24.56 3.73
CA LEU A 231 -3.67 24.48 4.72
C LEU A 231 -4.29 25.86 5.03
N LEU A 232 -3.52 26.95 4.92
CA LEU A 232 -4.02 28.30 5.19
C LEU A 232 -4.93 28.79 4.05
N VAL A 233 -4.67 28.34 2.82
CA VAL A 233 -5.41 28.76 1.63
C VAL A 233 -6.60 27.85 1.35
N SER A 234 -6.50 26.56 1.71
CA SER A 234 -7.50 25.54 1.40
C SER A 234 -8.07 24.91 2.67
N PRO A 235 -9.32 25.26 3.09
CA PRO A 235 -9.97 24.58 4.20
C PRO A 235 -10.12 23.08 3.99
N ALA A 236 -10.33 22.63 2.75
CA ALA A 236 -10.40 21.20 2.43
C ALA A 236 -9.08 20.48 2.78
N ASP A 237 -7.95 21.15 2.63
CA ASP A 237 -6.65 20.62 3.05
C ASP A 237 -6.48 20.69 4.58
N ALA A 238 -6.95 21.75 5.23
CA ALA A 238 -6.91 21.89 6.69
C ALA A 238 -7.74 20.81 7.40
N PHE A 239 -8.92 20.45 6.87
CA PHE A 239 -9.72 19.34 7.38
C PHE A 239 -8.96 18.00 7.31
N ARG A 240 -8.00 17.89 6.39
CA ARG A 240 -7.29 16.65 6.05
C ARG A 240 -5.80 16.69 6.37
N ALA A 241 -5.40 17.64 7.20
CA ALA A 241 -4.01 17.84 7.60
C ALA A 241 -3.36 16.56 8.15
N ALA A 242 -4.07 15.84 9.03
CA ALA A 242 -3.59 14.58 9.60
C ALA A 242 -3.39 13.48 8.55
N ASP A 243 -4.29 13.37 7.56
CA ASP A 243 -4.14 12.39 6.47
C ASP A 243 -2.90 12.65 5.62
N LYS A 244 -2.60 13.93 5.34
CA LYS A 244 -1.40 14.31 4.58
C LYS A 244 -0.12 13.88 5.31
N LEU A 245 -0.07 14.08 6.63
CA LEU A 245 1.10 13.70 7.43
C LEU A 245 1.23 12.18 7.56
N VAL A 246 0.13 11.46 7.77
CA VAL A 246 0.14 9.99 7.79
C VAL A 246 0.67 9.43 6.48
N ARG A 247 0.25 9.96 5.33
CA ARG A 247 0.71 9.50 4.01
C ARG A 247 2.22 9.61 3.84
N SER A 248 2.83 10.74 4.22
CA SER A 248 4.27 10.95 4.02
C SER A 248 5.16 10.02 4.88
N ILE A 249 4.60 9.52 5.97
CA ILE A 249 5.26 8.59 6.88
C ILE A 249 5.16 7.16 6.37
N VAL A 250 3.98 6.73 5.95
CA VAL A 250 3.77 5.36 5.44
C VAL A 250 4.38 5.14 4.06
N ASP A 251 4.79 6.20 3.36
CA ASP A 251 5.48 6.13 2.07
C ASP A 251 6.81 5.33 2.12
N GLU A 252 7.38 5.05 3.32
CA GLU A 252 8.58 4.19 3.47
C GLU A 252 8.28 2.69 3.44
N PHE A 253 7.04 2.30 3.67
CA PHE A 253 6.68 0.92 3.95
C PHE A 253 5.93 0.31 2.77
N HIS A 254 6.24 -0.96 2.51
CA HIS A 254 5.50 -1.75 1.54
C HIS A 254 4.04 -1.93 1.99
N PRO A 255 3.05 -1.94 1.07
CA PRO A 255 1.64 -2.13 1.41
C PRO A 255 1.36 -3.33 2.33
N ALA A 256 2.07 -4.43 2.14
CA ALA A 256 1.91 -5.62 2.99
C ALA A 256 2.34 -5.39 4.45
N ALA A 257 3.45 -4.67 4.67
CA ALA A 257 3.91 -4.31 6.01
C ALA A 257 2.92 -3.35 6.70
N ILE A 258 2.34 -2.41 5.95
CA ILE A 258 1.25 -1.55 6.44
C ILE A 258 0.01 -2.39 6.78
N GLY A 259 -0.37 -3.35 5.94
CA GLY A 259 -1.50 -4.24 6.20
C GLY A 259 -1.36 -4.99 7.53
N VAL A 260 -0.22 -5.63 7.76
CA VAL A 260 0.02 -6.37 9.01
C VAL A 260 0.20 -5.42 10.20
N GLY A 261 1.11 -4.45 10.08
CA GLY A 261 1.51 -3.57 11.18
C GLY A 261 0.48 -2.52 11.59
N VAL A 262 -0.26 -1.98 10.62
CA VAL A 262 -1.17 -0.84 10.83
C VAL A 262 -2.63 -1.28 10.84
N ALA A 263 -3.03 -2.12 9.91
CA ALA A 263 -4.40 -2.64 9.86
C ALA A 263 -4.64 -3.82 10.81
N GLY A 264 -3.59 -4.39 11.41
CA GLY A 264 -3.68 -5.56 12.27
C GLY A 264 -4.14 -6.80 11.50
N MET A 265 -3.81 -6.87 10.20
CA MET A 265 -4.06 -8.06 9.40
C MET A 265 -3.15 -9.18 9.83
N THR A 266 -3.67 -10.39 9.74
CA THR A 266 -2.89 -11.60 9.83
C THR A 266 -2.23 -11.88 8.49
N ALA A 267 -1.18 -12.69 8.51
CA ALA A 267 -0.52 -13.07 7.28
C ALA A 267 -1.43 -13.95 6.36
N ASN A 268 -2.50 -14.55 6.93
CA ASN A 268 -3.52 -15.31 6.20
C ASN A 268 -4.63 -14.44 5.58
N ASP A 269 -4.69 -13.14 5.89
CA ASP A 269 -5.64 -12.25 5.24
C ASP A 269 -5.40 -12.25 3.72
N SER A 270 -6.48 -12.32 2.95
CA SER A 270 -6.44 -12.43 1.49
C SER A 270 -5.59 -11.34 0.83
N PHE A 271 -5.57 -10.15 1.42
CA PHE A 271 -4.71 -9.04 1.00
C PHE A 271 -3.21 -9.35 1.15
N VAL A 272 -2.78 -9.74 2.36
CA VAL A 272 -1.36 -10.01 2.65
C VAL A 272 -0.89 -11.23 1.87
N ARG A 273 -1.73 -12.27 1.83
CA ARG A 273 -1.50 -13.45 0.99
C ARG A 273 -1.31 -13.06 -0.46
N ARG A 274 -2.20 -12.23 -1.02
CA ARG A 274 -2.09 -11.81 -2.42
C ARG A 274 -0.82 -11.01 -2.69
N ALA A 275 -0.47 -10.06 -1.82
CA ALA A 275 0.76 -9.31 -1.94
C ALA A 275 2.00 -10.22 -1.92
N LYS A 276 2.01 -11.24 -1.05
CA LYS A 276 3.07 -12.26 -0.99
C LYS A 276 3.13 -13.09 -2.28
N LEU A 277 1.98 -13.53 -2.82
CA LEU A 277 1.91 -14.27 -4.08
C LEU A 277 2.40 -13.45 -5.28
N ASP A 278 2.04 -12.17 -5.36
CA ASP A 278 2.49 -11.28 -6.44
C ASP A 278 4.02 -11.09 -6.43
N LEU A 279 4.67 -11.19 -5.27
CA LEU A 279 6.12 -11.03 -5.10
C LEU A 279 6.89 -12.35 -5.32
N LEU A 280 6.32 -13.48 -4.91
CA LEU A 280 6.91 -14.81 -5.14
C LEU A 280 6.74 -15.31 -6.57
N TYR A 281 5.65 -14.92 -7.21
CA TYR A 281 5.33 -15.28 -8.60
C TYR A 281 5.15 -14.00 -9.43
N PRO A 282 6.24 -13.24 -9.68
CA PRO A 282 6.17 -12.06 -10.51
C PRO A 282 5.71 -12.44 -11.93
N ARG A 283 5.02 -11.52 -12.62
CA ARG A 283 4.56 -11.75 -14.00
C ARG A 283 5.81 -11.86 -14.88
N PRO A 284 5.85 -12.80 -15.83
CA PRO A 284 6.91 -12.82 -16.82
C PRO A 284 6.96 -11.47 -17.51
N ARG A 285 8.16 -10.94 -17.66
CA ARG A 285 8.35 -9.69 -18.38
C ARG A 285 8.17 -9.95 -19.88
N PRO A 286 7.64 -8.98 -20.65
CA PRO A 286 7.74 -9.05 -22.08
C PRO A 286 9.22 -9.25 -22.44
N ARG A 287 9.50 -10.18 -23.37
CA ARG A 287 10.88 -10.53 -23.70
C ARG A 287 11.59 -9.25 -24.15
N PRO A 288 12.75 -8.93 -23.55
CA PRO A 288 13.52 -7.78 -23.94
C PRO A 288 13.88 -7.81 -25.42
N ARG A 289 13.82 -6.66 -26.10
CA ARG A 289 14.11 -6.57 -27.54
C ARG A 289 15.62 -6.44 -27.82
N GLN A 290 16.49 -6.11 -26.84
CA GLN A 290 17.93 -5.84 -27.07
C GLN A 290 18.87 -6.26 -25.92
N ALA A 291 20.19 -6.25 -26.16
CA ALA A 291 21.23 -6.67 -25.21
C ALA A 291 21.36 -5.78 -23.95
N VAL A 292 20.92 -4.52 -24.02
CA VAL A 292 20.84 -3.58 -22.87
C VAL A 292 20.00 -4.16 -21.73
N ASP A 293 19.13 -5.12 -22.05
CA ASP A 293 18.21 -5.72 -21.11
C ASP A 293 18.84 -6.79 -20.19
N ARG A 294 20.03 -7.32 -20.50
CA ARG A 294 20.65 -8.34 -19.62
C ARG A 294 21.00 -7.77 -18.26
N ARG A 295 21.63 -6.59 -18.23
CA ARG A 295 21.97 -5.92 -16.97
C ARG A 295 20.70 -5.52 -16.21
N ALA A 296 19.67 -5.05 -16.92
CA ALA A 296 18.39 -4.72 -16.32
C ALA A 296 17.72 -5.94 -15.67
N ALA A 297 17.81 -7.11 -16.33
CA ALA A 297 17.35 -8.38 -15.79
C ALA A 297 18.14 -8.74 -14.53
N GLU A 298 19.47 -8.66 -14.55
CA GLU A 298 20.32 -8.95 -13.38
C GLU A 298 19.98 -8.06 -12.17
N VAL A 299 19.82 -6.74 -12.37
CA VAL A 299 19.43 -5.81 -11.29
C VAL A 299 18.09 -6.22 -10.68
N VAL A 300 17.12 -6.57 -11.51
CA VAL A 300 15.78 -6.90 -11.04
C VAL A 300 15.76 -8.27 -10.39
N ASP A 301 16.40 -9.28 -10.98
CA ASP A 301 16.42 -10.62 -10.45
C ASP A 301 17.04 -10.59 -9.05
N TRP A 302 18.15 -9.88 -8.89
CA TRP A 302 18.74 -9.62 -7.56
C TRP A 302 17.75 -8.94 -6.62
N PHE A 303 17.13 -7.83 -7.05
CA PHE A 303 16.17 -7.09 -6.22
C PHE A 303 14.96 -7.95 -5.82
N THR A 304 14.49 -8.79 -6.74
CA THR A 304 13.36 -9.70 -6.53
C THR A 304 13.73 -10.78 -5.52
N THR A 305 14.91 -11.40 -5.66
CA THR A 305 15.43 -12.38 -4.70
C THR A 305 15.56 -11.79 -3.30
N VAL A 306 16.18 -10.62 -3.15
CA VAL A 306 16.31 -9.97 -1.83
C VAL A 306 14.95 -9.61 -1.26
N THR A 307 14.03 -9.09 -2.09
CA THR A 307 12.66 -8.78 -1.67
C THR A 307 11.92 -10.03 -1.18
N GLN A 308 12.04 -11.15 -1.89
CA GLN A 308 11.43 -12.42 -1.50
C GLN A 308 11.96 -12.92 -0.15
N THR A 309 13.28 -12.81 0.08
CA THR A 309 13.90 -13.14 1.36
C THR A 309 13.40 -12.23 2.48
N ALA A 310 13.35 -10.92 2.26
CA ALA A 310 12.85 -9.96 3.25
C ALA A 310 11.38 -10.23 3.63
N ILE A 311 10.54 -10.61 2.67
CA ILE A 311 9.15 -10.99 2.91
C ILE A 311 9.05 -12.27 3.72
N ALA A 312 9.82 -13.29 3.35
CA ALA A 312 9.82 -14.58 4.04
C ALA A 312 10.20 -14.41 5.53
N ASP A 313 11.19 -13.54 5.79
CA ASP A 313 11.63 -13.18 7.14
C ASP A 313 10.57 -12.34 7.90
N LYS A 314 10.13 -11.22 7.31
CA LYS A 314 9.36 -10.19 8.04
C LYS A 314 7.85 -10.39 8.08
N LEU A 315 7.26 -10.95 7.03
CA LEU A 315 5.81 -11.16 6.96
C LEU A 315 5.40 -12.58 7.38
N GLY A 316 6.37 -13.39 7.79
CA GLY A 316 6.18 -14.74 8.30
C GLY A 316 5.97 -15.79 7.22
N GLY A 317 6.22 -17.04 7.62
CA GLY A 317 5.94 -18.24 6.86
C GLY A 317 4.45 -18.55 6.80
N VAL A 318 3.64 -17.70 6.15
CA VAL A 318 2.37 -18.17 5.60
C VAL A 318 2.71 -19.28 4.64
N GLU A 319 2.34 -20.49 5.00
CA GLU A 319 2.38 -21.62 4.11
C GLU A 319 1.42 -21.31 2.97
N LEU A 320 2.00 -21.09 1.78
CA LEU A 320 1.24 -20.79 0.58
C LEU A 320 0.71 -22.10 0.01
N ASN A 321 -0.22 -22.68 0.77
CA ASN A 321 -0.94 -23.89 0.37
C ASN A 321 -1.69 -23.62 -0.94
N ALA A 322 -1.82 -24.66 -1.77
CA ALA A 322 -2.69 -24.60 -2.94
C ALA A 322 -4.12 -24.19 -2.51
N PRO A 323 -4.89 -23.52 -3.38
CA PRO A 323 -6.30 -23.24 -3.09
C PRO A 323 -7.09 -24.55 -2.90
N GLU A 324 -8.25 -24.49 -2.26
CA GLU A 324 -9.12 -25.67 -2.13
C GLU A 324 -9.54 -26.16 -3.52
N ARG A 325 -9.22 -27.41 -3.84
CA ARG A 325 -9.37 -27.98 -5.18
C ARG A 325 -10.84 -28.14 -5.56
N GLU A 326 -11.24 -27.57 -6.69
CA GLU A 326 -12.53 -27.83 -7.34
C GLU A 326 -12.56 -29.23 -7.99
N VAL A 327 -13.74 -29.82 -8.11
CA VAL A 327 -13.94 -31.25 -8.50
C VAL A 327 -13.19 -31.63 -9.77
N GLU A 328 -13.21 -30.78 -10.79
CA GLU A 328 -12.62 -31.05 -12.09
C GLU A 328 -11.20 -30.48 -12.26
N ALA A 329 -10.78 -29.61 -11.34
CA ALA A 329 -9.50 -28.93 -11.47
C ALA A 329 -8.35 -29.92 -11.29
N ILE A 330 -7.37 -29.87 -12.18
CA ILE A 330 -6.13 -30.66 -12.08
C ILE A 330 -4.89 -29.79 -11.84
N MET A 331 -4.98 -28.50 -12.17
CA MET A 331 -3.90 -27.52 -12.04
C MET A 331 -4.43 -26.22 -11.44
N TYR A 332 -3.54 -25.39 -10.89
CA TYR A 332 -3.85 -24.03 -10.43
C TYR A 332 -2.72 -23.06 -10.76
N CYS A 333 -3.05 -21.78 -10.91
CA CYS A 333 -2.04 -20.73 -11.02
C CYS A 333 -1.56 -20.35 -9.61
N PRO A 334 -0.24 -20.43 -9.31
CA PRO A 334 0.25 -20.13 -7.98
C PRO A 334 0.13 -18.64 -7.61
N ARG A 335 -0.02 -17.74 -8.59
CA ARG A 335 -0.16 -16.30 -8.35
C ARG A 335 -1.60 -15.87 -8.13
N CYS A 336 -2.48 -16.21 -9.08
CA CYS A 336 -3.88 -15.77 -9.05
C CYS A 336 -4.85 -16.76 -8.41
N GLU A 337 -4.37 -17.97 -8.10
CA GLU A 337 -5.13 -19.05 -7.48
C GLU A 337 -6.31 -19.56 -8.31
N MET A 338 -6.43 -19.11 -9.57
CA MET A 338 -7.39 -19.69 -10.52
C MET A 338 -7.04 -21.15 -10.81
N GLN A 339 -8.07 -21.98 -10.94
CA GLN A 339 -7.98 -23.41 -11.16
C GLN A 339 -8.28 -23.78 -12.61
N TYR A 340 -7.67 -24.85 -13.11
CA TYR A 340 -7.71 -25.24 -14.52
C TYR A 340 -7.83 -26.75 -14.69
N ILE A 341 -8.58 -27.17 -15.71
CA ILE A 341 -8.80 -28.57 -16.12
C ILE A 341 -7.71 -29.10 -17.08
N ARG A 342 -6.73 -28.26 -17.47
CA ARG A 342 -5.64 -28.62 -18.39
C ARG A 342 -4.31 -28.02 -17.92
N ALA A 343 -3.21 -28.70 -18.22
CA ALA A 343 -1.88 -28.16 -18.03
C ALA A 343 -1.59 -27.00 -19.01
N GLY A 344 -0.62 -26.14 -18.67
CA GLY A 344 -0.22 -25.01 -19.50
C GLY A 344 0.22 -23.79 -18.69
N THR A 345 -0.03 -22.61 -19.23
CA THR A 345 0.24 -21.31 -18.59
C THR A 345 -1.06 -20.60 -18.25
N CYS A 346 -1.09 -19.88 -17.13
CA CYS A 346 -2.24 -19.05 -16.77
C CYS A 346 -2.45 -17.93 -17.81
N PRO A 347 -3.63 -17.81 -18.45
CA PRO A 347 -3.87 -16.77 -19.46
C PRO A 347 -3.80 -15.35 -18.91
N ALA A 348 -4.11 -15.15 -17.62
CA ALA A 348 -4.11 -13.84 -16.99
C ALA A 348 -2.75 -13.43 -16.39
N CYS A 349 -1.87 -14.40 -16.10
CA CYS A 349 -0.60 -14.15 -15.42
C CYS A 349 0.63 -14.57 -16.22
N ALA A 350 0.45 -15.34 -17.30
CA ALA A 350 1.50 -15.95 -18.11
C ALA A 350 2.49 -16.86 -17.32
N ILE A 351 2.13 -17.28 -16.11
CA ILE A 351 2.96 -18.15 -15.27
C ILE A 351 2.60 -19.63 -15.50
N PRO A 352 3.56 -20.57 -15.53
CA PRO A 352 3.29 -22.00 -15.57
C PRO A 352 2.35 -22.44 -14.44
N LEU A 353 1.33 -23.24 -14.80
CA LEU A 353 0.39 -23.78 -13.83
C LEU A 353 1.08 -24.88 -12.99
N LYS A 354 0.70 -24.97 -11.71
CA LYS A 354 1.15 -26.05 -10.81
C LYS A 354 0.08 -27.13 -10.70
N PRO A 355 0.44 -28.43 -10.71
CA PRO A 355 -0.52 -29.49 -10.45
C PRO A 355 -0.99 -29.44 -9.00
N PHE A 356 -2.25 -29.81 -8.77
CA PHE A 356 -2.67 -30.18 -7.43
C PHE A 356 -1.94 -31.45 -6.99
N ALA A 357 -1.67 -31.57 -5.68
CA ALA A 357 -1.29 -32.87 -5.12
C ALA A 357 -2.35 -33.90 -5.54
N ALA A 358 -1.92 -35.12 -5.89
CA ALA A 358 -2.83 -36.20 -6.22
C ALA A 358 -3.89 -36.28 -5.11
N PRO A 359 -5.18 -36.37 -5.45
CA PRO A 359 -6.21 -36.43 -4.42
C PRO A 359 -5.81 -37.60 -3.55
N VAL A 360 -5.65 -37.37 -2.25
CA VAL A 360 -5.42 -38.46 -1.31
C VAL A 360 -6.63 -39.35 -1.52
N THR A 361 -6.43 -40.47 -2.20
CA THR A 361 -7.49 -41.46 -2.43
C THR A 361 -7.85 -41.89 -1.03
N VAL A 362 -8.89 -41.27 -0.47
CA VAL A 362 -9.47 -41.72 0.79
C VAL A 362 -9.82 -43.16 0.48
N PRO A 363 -9.14 -44.14 1.09
CA PRO A 363 -9.40 -45.53 0.79
C PRO A 363 -10.91 -45.72 0.96
N PRO A 364 -11.59 -46.38 0.00
CA PRO A 364 -13.03 -46.56 0.08
C PRO A 364 -13.34 -47.03 1.50
N PRO A 365 -14.33 -46.40 2.18
CA PRO A 365 -14.61 -46.71 3.57
C PRO A 365 -14.69 -48.22 3.67
N LYS A 366 -13.77 -48.84 4.44
CA LYS A 366 -13.69 -50.30 4.60
C LYS A 366 -15.12 -50.76 4.76
N SER A 367 -15.63 -51.46 3.74
CA SER A 367 -17.02 -51.88 3.66
C SER A 367 -17.38 -52.41 5.02
N ALA A 368 -18.25 -51.69 5.74
CA ALA A 368 -18.59 -52.04 7.10
C ALA A 368 -19.00 -53.51 7.08
N GLN A 369 -18.21 -54.36 7.73
CA GLN A 369 -18.57 -55.77 7.84
C GLN A 369 -19.98 -55.81 8.43
N PRO A 370 -20.93 -56.49 7.76
CA PRO A 370 -22.30 -56.62 8.25
C PRO A 370 -22.26 -57.47 9.52
N GLY A 371 -22.07 -56.85 10.69
CA GLY A 371 -21.81 -57.64 11.90
C GLY A 371 -21.49 -56.88 13.18
N SER A 372 -22.08 -55.71 13.47
CA SER A 372 -22.35 -55.35 14.86
C SER A 372 -23.40 -54.24 14.94
N ALA A 373 -24.65 -54.62 15.14
CA ALA A 373 -25.70 -53.69 15.54
C ALA A 373 -25.37 -53.15 16.93
N ARG A 374 -24.79 -51.94 17.01
CA ARG A 374 -24.70 -51.19 18.27
C ARG A 374 -26.05 -50.50 18.51
N PRO A 375 -26.69 -50.67 19.68
CA PRO A 375 -27.99 -50.08 19.97
C PRO A 375 -27.92 -48.55 19.92
N ALA A 376 -28.94 -47.97 19.28
CA ALA A 376 -29.06 -46.54 19.03
C ALA A 376 -29.09 -45.73 20.33
N ALA A 377 -28.02 -44.97 20.61
CA ALA A 377 -28.03 -43.95 21.64
C ALA A 377 -28.87 -42.75 21.16
N LYS A 378 -29.94 -42.44 21.90
CA LYS A 378 -30.79 -41.26 21.70
C LYS A 378 -29.94 -39.98 21.74
N VAL A 379 -29.65 -39.40 20.58
CA VAL A 379 -29.05 -38.07 20.47
C VAL A 379 -30.11 -37.03 20.82
N ARG A 380 -30.00 -36.44 22.02
CA ARG A 380 -30.81 -35.30 22.47
C ARG A 380 -30.44 -34.08 21.63
N VAL A 381 -31.31 -33.70 20.70
CA VAL A 381 -31.21 -32.45 19.93
C VAL A 381 -31.46 -31.27 20.87
N ARG A 382 -30.40 -30.50 21.19
CA ARG A 382 -30.56 -29.22 21.89
C ARG A 382 -31.06 -28.16 20.91
N PRO A 383 -32.14 -27.42 21.23
CA PRO A 383 -32.67 -26.39 20.35
C PRO A 383 -31.70 -25.21 20.23
N ARG A 384 -31.37 -24.81 18.99
CA ARG A 384 -30.58 -23.63 18.67
C ARG A 384 -31.40 -22.36 18.95
N HIS A 385 -31.04 -21.61 19.99
CA HIS A 385 -31.56 -20.28 20.24
C HIS A 385 -31.13 -19.31 19.13
N ARG A 386 -32.09 -18.88 18.31
CA ARG A 386 -31.94 -17.87 17.26
C ARG A 386 -31.93 -16.48 17.91
N LYS A 387 -30.75 -15.89 18.14
CA LYS A 387 -30.63 -14.48 18.58
C LYS A 387 -31.08 -13.56 17.44
N ARG A 388 -32.26 -12.96 17.57
CA ARG A 388 -32.68 -11.78 16.79
C ARG A 388 -31.84 -10.58 17.25
N ARG A 389 -31.09 -9.96 16.34
CA ARG A 389 -30.56 -8.60 16.54
C ARG A 389 -31.64 -7.60 16.15
N LYS A 390 -31.95 -6.68 17.07
CA LYS A 390 -32.64 -5.42 16.80
C LYS A 390 -31.60 -4.39 16.36
#